data_AF-A0A9Q4G8A5-F1
#
_entry.id   AF-A0A9Q4G8A5-F1
#
_cell.length_a   1.000
_cell.length_b   1.000
_cell.length_c   1.000
_cell.angle_alpha   90.00
_cell.angle_beta   90.00
_cell.angle_gamma   90.00
#
_symmetry.space_group_name_H-M   'P 1'
#
loop_
_entity.id
_entity.type
_entity.pdbx_description
1 polymer ?
#
loop_
_entity_poly.entity_id
_entity_poly.type
_entity_poly.pdbx_seq_one_letter_code
_entity_poly.pdbx_strand_id
1 'polypeptide(L)'
;MKNFAILVLLMTFLAGCGYNESITIKADKSYLKFVGNTEMIQISIDGGDPFPIDNKIDLYQTAPGKHEIKITRNSQVVVKRLVFLDNKTTMEIKVP
;
A
#
# COMPACT_ATOMS: atom_id res chain seq x y z
N MET A 1 -18.33 59.93 10.79
CA MET A 1 -18.52 58.57 11.36
C MET A 1 -19.07 57.55 10.35
N LYS A 2 -19.98 57.94 9.45
CA LYS A 2 -20.56 57.03 8.42
C LYS A 2 -19.51 56.38 7.49
N ASN A 3 -18.47 57.11 7.10
CA ASN A 3 -17.41 56.60 6.21
C ASN A 3 -16.47 55.60 6.90
N PHE A 4 -16.34 55.66 8.24
CA PHE A 4 -15.51 54.74 9.00
C PHE A 4 -16.21 53.38 9.18
N ALA A 5 -17.54 53.40 9.35
CA ALA A 5 -18.36 52.20 9.44
C ALA A 5 -18.33 51.36 8.14
N ILE A 6 -18.30 52.04 6.97
CA ILE A 6 -18.22 51.38 5.66
C ILE A 6 -16.87 50.67 5.48
N LEU A 7 -15.80 51.25 6.01
CA LEU A 7 -14.45 50.70 5.90
C LEU A 7 -14.26 49.45 6.77
N VAL A 8 -14.87 49.43 7.96
CA VAL A 8 -14.89 48.25 8.84
C VAL A 8 -15.75 47.12 8.25
N LEU A 9 -16.87 47.45 7.61
CA LEU A 9 -17.74 46.47 6.94
C LEU A 9 -17.07 45.82 5.72
N LEU A 10 -16.19 46.54 5.02
CA LEU A 10 -15.47 46.01 3.86
C LEU A 10 -14.38 45.00 4.26
N MET A 11 -13.78 45.17 5.44
CA MET A 11 -12.71 44.29 5.94
C MET A 11 -13.22 42.90 6.34
N THR A 12 -14.48 42.76 6.74
CA THR A 12 -15.03 41.45 7.15
C THR A 12 -15.33 40.52 5.98
N PHE A 13 -15.43 41.03 4.75
CA PHE A 13 -15.66 40.21 3.55
C PHE A 13 -14.42 39.50 3.02
N LEU A 14 -13.22 39.86 3.48
CA LEU A 14 -11.95 39.27 3.00
C LEU A 14 -11.48 38.07 3.85
N ALA A 15 -12.19 37.70 4.92
CA ALA A 15 -11.80 36.63 5.85
C ALA A 15 -12.32 35.23 5.49
N GLY A 16 -12.92 35.05 4.31
CA GLY A 16 -13.38 33.75 3.81
C GLY A 16 -12.24 32.88 3.29
N CYS A 17 -11.33 32.44 4.15
CA CYS A 17 -10.34 31.41 3.79
C CYS A 17 -11.08 30.08 3.56
N GLY A 18 -11.19 29.67 2.30
CA GLY A 18 -11.71 28.36 1.92
C GLY A 18 -10.82 27.25 2.49
N TYR A 19 -11.36 26.49 3.44
CA TYR A 19 -10.73 25.29 3.96
C TYR A 19 -10.92 24.17 2.92
N ASN A 20 -9.91 23.93 2.10
CA ASN A 20 -9.89 22.77 1.21
C ASN A 20 -9.49 21.55 2.04
N GLU A 21 -10.49 20.82 2.54
CA GLU A 21 -10.28 19.47 3.07
C GLU A 21 -9.80 18.58 1.91
N SER A 22 -8.49 18.42 1.80
CA SER A 22 -7.92 17.36 0.98
C SER A 22 -8.28 16.04 1.64
N ILE A 23 -9.31 15.38 1.12
CA ILE A 23 -9.62 13.98 1.43
C ILE A 23 -8.38 13.14 1.14
N THR A 24 -7.65 12.80 2.19
CA THR A 24 -6.57 11.80 2.10
C THR A 24 -7.25 10.44 1.96
N ILE A 25 -7.53 10.05 0.73
CA ILE A 25 -7.97 8.69 0.40
C ILE A 25 -6.83 7.78 0.83
N LYS A 26 -7.04 6.99 1.89
CA LYS A 26 -6.06 5.97 2.29
C LYS A 26 -5.88 5.05 1.10
N ALA A 27 -4.65 4.96 0.59
CA ALA A 27 -4.33 4.01 -0.48
C ALA A 27 -4.79 2.62 -0.06
N ASP A 28 -5.46 1.93 -1.00
CA ASP A 28 -5.89 0.56 -0.82
C ASP A 28 -4.65 -0.33 -0.62
N LYS A 29 -4.69 -1.18 0.41
CA LYS A 29 -3.58 -2.05 0.79
C LYS A 29 -4.07 -3.49 0.84
N SER A 30 -3.24 -4.40 0.32
CA SER A 30 -3.43 -5.85 0.43
C SER A 30 -2.14 -6.49 0.91
N TYR A 31 -2.22 -7.74 1.34
CA TYR A 31 -1.12 -8.42 2.01
C TYR A 31 -0.89 -9.81 1.45
N LEU A 32 0.38 -10.21 1.41
CA LEU A 32 0.81 -11.57 1.14
C LEU A 32 1.40 -12.17 2.41
N LYS A 33 0.99 -13.39 2.73
CA LYS A 33 1.55 -14.18 3.82
C LYS A 33 2.17 -15.46 3.26
N PHE A 34 3.42 -15.71 3.56
CA PHE A 34 4.11 -16.92 3.09
C PHE A 34 4.04 -17.98 4.19
N VAL A 35 3.51 -19.16 3.88
CA VAL A 35 3.27 -20.25 4.84
C VAL A 35 3.91 -21.55 4.35
N GLY A 36 4.26 -22.47 5.25
CA GLY A 36 4.91 -23.74 4.91
C GLY A 36 6.41 -23.71 5.17
N ASN A 37 7.21 -24.35 4.29
CA ASN A 37 8.65 -24.38 4.46
C ASN A 37 9.30 -23.11 3.87
N THR A 38 9.61 -22.15 4.74
CA THR A 38 10.18 -20.86 4.35
C THR A 38 11.70 -20.79 4.51
N GLU A 39 12.38 -21.92 4.76
CA GLU A 39 13.82 -21.92 4.92
C GLU A 39 14.55 -21.66 3.59
N MET A 40 15.52 -20.74 3.64
CA MET A 40 16.44 -20.42 2.54
C MET A 40 15.74 -20.10 1.21
N ILE A 41 14.59 -19.43 1.28
CA ILE A 41 13.87 -18.98 0.08
C ILE A 41 14.20 -17.53 -0.28
N GLN A 42 14.07 -17.21 -1.56
CA GLN A 42 14.08 -15.87 -2.11
C GLN A 42 12.75 -15.62 -2.81
N ILE A 43 12.14 -14.48 -2.54
CA ILE A 43 10.82 -14.08 -3.03
C ILE A 43 11.01 -12.92 -4.01
N SER A 44 10.32 -12.97 -5.14
CA SER A 44 10.23 -11.88 -6.10
C SER A 44 8.75 -11.67 -6.44
N ILE A 45 8.34 -10.41 -6.44
CA ILE A 45 6.98 -9.96 -6.75
C ILE A 45 7.05 -9.12 -8.02
N ASP A 46 6.24 -9.44 -9.01
CA ASP A 46 6.13 -8.74 -10.30
C ASP A 46 7.46 -8.57 -11.04
N GLY A 47 8.37 -9.55 -10.89
CA GLY A 47 9.69 -9.53 -11.50
C GLY A 47 10.67 -8.54 -10.86
N GLY A 48 10.32 -7.94 -9.72
CA GLY A 48 11.23 -7.11 -8.93
C GLY A 48 12.37 -7.90 -8.30
N ASP A 49 13.30 -7.18 -7.66
CA ASP A 49 14.50 -7.76 -7.05
C ASP A 49 14.16 -8.84 -6.02
N PRO A 50 14.79 -10.03 -6.10
CA PRO A 50 14.59 -11.07 -5.10
C PRO A 50 15.03 -10.63 -3.71
N PHE A 51 14.21 -10.93 -2.71
CA PHE A 51 14.50 -10.67 -1.30
C PHE A 51 14.30 -11.93 -0.44
N PRO A 52 15.09 -12.13 0.62
CA PRO A 52 14.90 -13.25 1.55
C PRO A 52 13.65 -13.04 2.39
N ILE A 53 13.08 -14.13 2.91
CA ILE A 53 12.02 -14.00 3.92
C ILE A 53 12.59 -13.44 5.22
N ASP A 54 11.92 -12.44 5.79
CA ASP A 54 12.18 -11.94 7.14
C ASP A 54 11.20 -12.59 8.11
N ASN A 55 11.72 -13.37 9.07
CA ASN A 55 10.91 -14.05 10.10
C ASN A 55 10.21 -13.08 11.06
N LYS A 56 10.59 -11.79 11.07
CA LYS A 56 9.89 -10.75 11.83
C LYS A 56 8.70 -10.16 11.09
N ILE A 57 8.60 -10.41 9.77
CA ILE A 57 7.55 -9.89 8.90
C ILE A 57 6.57 -11.02 8.59
N ASP A 58 5.40 -10.98 9.22
CA ASP A 58 4.31 -11.94 8.94
C ASP A 58 3.56 -11.59 7.65
N LEU A 59 3.45 -10.29 7.33
CA LEU A 59 2.64 -9.79 6.22
C LEU A 59 3.45 -8.83 5.32
N TYR A 60 3.51 -9.17 4.03
CA TYR A 60 4.15 -8.35 3.01
C TYR A 60 3.08 -7.48 2.34
N GLN A 61 3.18 -6.17 2.51
CA GLN A 61 2.22 -5.22 1.95
C GLN A 61 2.43 -5.07 0.44
N THR A 62 1.34 -5.10 -0.32
CA THR A 62 1.31 -4.81 -1.76
C THR A 62 0.03 -4.05 -2.13
N ALA A 63 -0.05 -3.57 -3.36
CA ALA A 63 -1.29 -3.04 -3.91
C ALA A 63 -2.31 -4.17 -4.12
N PRO A 64 -3.62 -3.88 -4.12
CA PRO A 64 -4.60 -4.79 -4.71
C PRO A 64 -4.36 -4.95 -6.21
N GLY A 65 -4.75 -6.09 -6.75
CA GLY A 65 -4.67 -6.38 -8.18
C GLY A 65 -3.96 -7.69 -8.48
N LYS A 66 -3.49 -7.79 -9.72
CA LYS A 66 -2.83 -8.97 -10.26
C LYS A 66 -1.33 -8.90 -9.96
N HIS A 67 -0.80 -9.94 -9.32
CA HIS A 67 0.62 -10.06 -9.02
C HIS A 67 1.20 -11.41 -9.47
N GLU A 68 2.41 -11.39 -10.02
CA GLU A 68 3.21 -12.60 -10.22
C GLU A 68 4.13 -12.81 -9.01
N ILE A 69 3.96 -13.95 -8.32
CA ILE A 69 4.79 -14.36 -7.21
C ILE A 69 5.73 -15.46 -7.67
N LYS A 70 7.03 -15.21 -7.54
CA LYS A 70 8.10 -16.17 -7.81
C LYS A 70 8.88 -16.42 -6.52
N ILE A 71 8.95 -17.68 -6.11
CA ILE A 71 9.74 -18.12 -4.96
C ILE A 71 10.80 -19.08 -5.48
N THR A 72 12.06 -18.82 -5.13
CA THR A 72 13.18 -19.70 -5.42
C THR A 72 13.79 -20.24 -4.13
N ARG A 73 14.31 -21.47 -4.18
CA ARG A 73 15.09 -22.10 -3.12
C ARG A 73 16.35 -22.65 -3.77
N ASN A 74 17.52 -22.29 -3.26
CA ASN A 74 18.81 -22.68 -3.86
C ASN A 74 18.86 -22.41 -5.39
N SER A 75 18.40 -21.21 -5.79
CA SER A 75 18.31 -20.76 -7.20
C SER A 75 17.32 -21.53 -8.10
N GLN A 76 16.59 -22.53 -7.57
CA GLN A 76 15.54 -23.24 -8.31
C GLN A 76 14.16 -22.66 -7.99
N VAL A 77 13.31 -22.51 -9.00
CA VAL A 77 11.93 -22.02 -8.81
C VAL A 77 11.09 -23.12 -8.17
N VAL A 78 10.58 -22.85 -6.96
CA VAL A 78 9.71 -23.77 -6.22
C VAL A 78 8.25 -23.35 -6.25
N VAL A 79 7.99 -22.05 -6.43
CA VAL A 79 6.65 -21.51 -6.65
C VAL A 79 6.74 -20.46 -7.75
N LYS A 80 5.85 -20.55 -8.74
CA LYS A 80 5.58 -19.47 -9.68
C LYS A 80 4.08 -19.42 -9.92
N ARG A 81 3.42 -18.37 -9.44
CA ARG A 81 1.96 -18.26 -9.48
C ARG A 81 1.53 -16.83 -9.72
N LEU A 82 0.35 -16.71 -10.32
CA LEU A 82 -0.31 -15.45 -10.58
C LEU A 82 -1.50 -15.38 -9.62
N VAL A 83 -1.52 -14.33 -8.79
CA VAL A 83 -2.52 -14.14 -7.73
C VAL A 83 -3.27 -12.85 -7.94
N PHE A 84 -4.54 -12.84 -7.54
CA PHE A 84 -5.39 -11.66 -7.56
C PHE A 84 -5.73 -11.29 -6.12
N LEU A 85 -5.37 -10.08 -5.73
CA LEU A 85 -5.60 -9.53 -4.40
C LEU A 85 -6.73 -8.50 -4.48
N ASP A 86 -7.81 -8.75 -3.75
CA ASP A 86 -8.86 -7.74 -3.54
C ASP A 86 -8.39 -6.72 -2.50
N ASN A 87 -9.09 -5.57 -2.45
CA ASN A 87 -8.78 -4.52 -1.49
C ASN A 87 -8.93 -5.01 -0.03
N LYS A 88 -7.96 -4.70 0.85
CA LYS A 88 -7.92 -5.06 2.28
C LYS A 88 -7.93 -6.57 2.53
N THR A 89 -7.41 -7.36 1.58
CA THR A 89 -7.30 -8.82 1.74
C THR A 89 -5.87 -9.27 2.03
N THR A 90 -5.78 -10.45 2.66
CA THR A 90 -4.53 -11.19 2.84
C THR A 90 -4.62 -12.49 2.06
N MET A 91 -3.64 -12.76 1.19
CA MET A 91 -3.52 -14.04 0.48
C MET A 91 -2.37 -14.84 1.06
N GLU A 92 -2.63 -16.11 1.36
CA GLU A 92 -1.59 -17.04 1.78
C GLU A 92 -0.96 -17.74 0.57
N ILE A 93 0.37 -17.68 0.50
CA ILE A 93 1.18 -18.37 -0.49
C ILE A 93 1.87 -19.55 0.20
N LYS A 94 1.37 -20.76 -0.09
CA LYS A 94 1.96 -21.99 0.43
C LYS A 94 3.26 -22.32 -0.30
N VAL A 95 4.35 -22.40 0.46
CA VAL A 95 5.68 -22.83 0.02
C VAL A 95 5.84 -24.33 0.33
N PRO A 96 6.18 -25.16 -0.69
CA PRO A 96 6.34 -26.61 -0.53
C PRO A 96 7.61 -26.99 0.24
#